data_AF-A0AAV1L170-F1
#
_entry.id   AF-A0AAV1L170-F1
#
_cell.length_a   1.000
_cell.length_b   1.000
_cell.length_c   1.000
_cell.angle_alpha   90.00
_cell.angle_beta   90.00
_cell.angle_gamma   90.00
#
_symmetry.space_group_name_H-M   'P 1'
#
loop_
_entity.id
_entity.type
_entity.pdbx_description
1 polymer ?
#
loop_
_entity_poly.entity_id
_entity_poly.type
_entity_poly.pdbx_seq_one_letter_code
_entity_poly.pdbx_strand_id
1 'polypeptide(L)'
;MDAKFRTALCVSQGQENLAPSELKKLRNKQRKAKRKAEQESALAAQVQVKREQHHKARQQQEQGDPEAPQLDELIPDKLARAEDPLEQAIKFLLPLRTLAADRIETHLMAFEIYFRKEKPLLMLQSLKRAWRLDSGHHHLHDCLVRFQRWMDAALKDLNPNVAAVLTAETQPMFRGRSALQMAEEFMETGAGGSQAAALWGARALRRLLPERTQHALATATALHFPDLSIQGCVEVLDSLREGDFGPCENEIEQYIKACHTKFPYAIAFKPPGQVQECAENHVEDIPLQPKEITVNN
;
A
#
# COMPACT_ATOMS: atom_id res chain seq x y z
N MET A 1 19.10 63.14 -70.06
CA MET A 1 17.78 62.84 -70.63
C MET A 1 17.30 61.54 -70.00
N ASP A 2 16.72 61.60 -68.81
CA ASP A 2 15.33 61.99 -68.53
C ASP A 2 14.48 60.73 -68.30
N ALA A 3 14.45 60.29 -67.04
CA ALA A 3 13.39 59.44 -66.47
C ALA A 3 13.60 59.18 -64.97
N LYS A 4 14.85 59.26 -64.46
CA LYS A 4 15.17 58.98 -63.04
C LYS A 4 15.06 60.18 -62.08
N PHE A 5 14.80 61.38 -62.59
CA PHE A 5 14.61 62.58 -61.77
C PHE A 5 13.15 63.05 -61.64
N ARG A 6 12.19 62.41 -62.32
CA ARG A 6 10.75 62.71 -62.19
C ARG A 6 9.95 61.71 -61.34
N THR A 7 10.50 60.53 -61.04
CA THR A 7 9.84 59.55 -60.16
C THR A 7 10.22 59.69 -58.68
N ALA A 8 11.16 60.59 -58.35
CA ALA A 8 11.43 60.99 -56.97
C ALA A 8 10.45 62.07 -56.43
N LEU A 9 9.58 62.63 -57.29
CA LEU A 9 8.60 63.64 -56.87
C LEU A 9 7.16 63.13 -56.73
N CYS A 10 6.84 61.90 -57.13
CA CYS A 10 5.45 61.40 -57.08
C CYS A 10 5.17 60.42 -55.91
N VAL A 11 6.19 59.89 -55.24
CA VAL A 11 6.00 59.12 -53.97
C VAL A 11 6.17 60.02 -52.75
N SER A 12 6.80 61.18 -52.89
CA SER A 12 7.00 62.15 -51.80
C SER A 12 5.85 63.15 -51.61
N GLN A 13 4.82 63.16 -52.47
CA GLN A 13 3.64 64.03 -52.29
C GLN A 13 2.37 63.29 -51.86
N GLY A 14 2.46 62.00 -51.52
CA GLY A 14 1.36 61.23 -50.93
C GLY A 14 1.45 61.03 -49.41
N GLN A 15 2.51 61.55 -48.76
CA GLN A 15 2.74 61.39 -47.32
C GLN A 15 2.66 62.70 -46.51
N GLU A 16 2.36 63.84 -47.15
CA GLU A 16 2.32 65.15 -46.47
C GLU A 16 0.93 65.80 -46.40
N ASN A 17 -0.16 65.07 -46.66
CA ASN A 17 -1.53 65.54 -46.37
C ASN A 17 -2.48 64.41 -45.95
N LEU A 18 -2.12 63.67 -44.90
CA LEU A 18 -3.09 62.89 -44.14
C LEU A 18 -3.17 63.41 -42.71
N ALA A 19 -4.39 63.67 -42.25
CA ALA A 19 -4.67 64.15 -40.91
C ALA A 19 -4.01 63.24 -39.86
N PRO A 20 -3.54 63.80 -38.72
CA PRO A 20 -2.84 63.06 -37.67
C PRO A 20 -3.63 61.84 -37.11
N SER A 21 -4.93 61.76 -37.39
CA SER A 21 -5.80 60.63 -37.06
C SER A 21 -5.56 59.37 -37.92
N GLU A 22 -5.14 59.50 -39.19
CA GLU A 22 -4.97 58.35 -40.11
C GLU A 22 -3.58 57.70 -39.99
N LEU A 23 -2.53 58.50 -39.70
CA LEU A 23 -1.19 57.96 -39.37
C LEU A 23 -1.21 57.10 -38.10
N LYS A 24 -2.00 57.49 -37.10
CA LYS A 24 -2.15 56.77 -35.83
C LYS A 24 -2.91 55.44 -36.02
N LYS A 25 -3.91 55.41 -36.90
CA LYS A 25 -4.63 54.18 -37.27
C LYS A 25 -3.73 53.19 -38.01
N LEU A 26 -2.89 53.66 -38.94
CA LEU A 26 -1.97 52.79 -39.67
C LEU A 26 -0.89 52.17 -38.76
N ARG A 27 -0.29 52.97 -37.86
CA ARG A 27 0.67 52.47 -36.85
C ARG A 27 0.05 51.48 -35.87
N ASN A 28 -1.18 51.69 -35.44
CA ASN A 28 -1.89 50.74 -34.57
C ASN A 28 -2.28 49.45 -35.29
N LYS A 29 -2.65 49.53 -36.58
CA LYS A 29 -2.93 48.34 -37.41
C LYS A 29 -1.67 47.49 -37.64
N GLN A 30 -0.52 48.12 -37.90
CA GLN A 30 0.76 47.42 -38.03
C GLN A 30 1.25 46.82 -36.71
N ARG A 31 1.10 47.51 -35.57
CA ARG A 31 1.43 46.95 -34.25
C ARG A 31 0.57 45.74 -33.87
N LYS A 32 -0.73 45.78 -34.19
CA LYS A 32 -1.64 44.64 -33.91
C LYS A 32 -1.33 43.43 -34.80
N ALA A 33 -0.98 43.65 -36.07
CA ALA A 33 -0.56 42.58 -36.97
C ALA A 33 0.76 41.94 -36.51
N LYS A 34 1.75 42.75 -36.12
CA LYS A 34 3.05 42.25 -35.62
C LYS A 34 2.91 41.44 -34.33
N ARG A 35 2.12 41.92 -33.37
CA ARG A 35 1.89 41.20 -32.10
C ARG A 35 1.16 39.88 -32.29
N LYS A 36 0.24 39.80 -33.26
CA LYS A 36 -0.45 38.54 -33.60
C LYS A 36 0.50 37.53 -34.26
N ALA A 37 1.35 37.99 -35.17
CA ALA A 37 2.35 37.13 -35.82
C ALA A 37 3.41 36.61 -34.83
N GLU A 38 3.86 37.43 -33.88
CA GLU A 38 4.80 37.01 -32.82
C GLU A 38 4.18 35.98 -31.87
N GLN A 39 2.89 36.13 -31.51
CA GLN A 39 2.20 35.16 -30.66
C GLN A 39 1.98 33.82 -31.37
N GLU A 40 1.62 33.84 -32.66
CA GLU A 40 1.41 32.63 -33.45
C GLU A 40 2.73 31.88 -33.70
N SER A 41 3.83 32.60 -33.94
CA SER A 41 5.17 32.02 -34.04
C SER A 41 5.66 31.42 -32.71
N ALA A 42 5.39 32.09 -31.57
CA ALA A 42 5.74 31.57 -30.26
C ALA A 42 4.95 30.29 -29.90
N LEU A 43 3.67 30.22 -30.27
CA LEU A 43 2.84 29.03 -30.07
C LEU A 43 3.28 27.88 -30.98
N ALA A 44 3.61 28.15 -32.24
CA ALA A 44 4.13 27.15 -33.16
C ALA A 44 5.48 26.57 -32.68
N ALA A 45 6.36 27.42 -32.16
CA ALA A 45 7.63 26.99 -31.57
C ALA A 45 7.43 26.12 -30.32
N GLN A 46 6.47 26.47 -29.43
CA GLN A 46 6.16 25.62 -28.27
C GLN A 46 5.57 24.26 -28.66
N VAL A 47 4.73 24.21 -29.70
CA VAL A 47 4.18 22.94 -30.20
C VAL A 47 5.27 22.09 -30.85
N GLN A 48 6.21 22.69 -31.59
CA GLN A 48 7.35 21.97 -32.15
C GLN A 48 8.28 21.42 -31.06
N VAL A 49 8.63 22.22 -30.05
CA VAL A 49 9.45 21.76 -28.92
C VAL A 49 8.78 20.61 -28.17
N LYS A 50 7.46 20.68 -27.93
CA LYS A 50 6.71 19.58 -27.30
C LYS A 50 6.67 18.32 -28.18
N ARG A 51 6.52 18.47 -29.49
CA ARG A 51 6.56 17.33 -30.44
C ARG A 51 7.95 16.70 -30.50
N GLU A 52 9.01 17.50 -30.54
CA GLU A 52 10.40 17.02 -30.55
C GLU A 52 10.77 16.35 -29.22
N GLN A 53 10.32 16.86 -28.08
CA GLN A 53 10.49 16.20 -26.78
C GLN A 53 9.77 14.85 -26.72
N HIS A 54 8.52 14.78 -27.20
CA HIS A 54 7.78 13.52 -27.25
C HIS A 54 8.40 12.52 -28.25
N HIS A 55 8.94 13.00 -29.38
CA HIS A 55 9.61 12.14 -30.37
C HIS A 55 10.97 11.64 -29.87
N LYS A 56 11.72 12.46 -29.12
CA LYS A 56 12.98 12.05 -28.46
C LYS A 56 12.74 11.06 -27.33
N ALA A 57 11.71 11.26 -26.50
CA ALA A 57 11.35 10.32 -25.44
C ALA A 57 10.96 8.95 -26.03
N ARG A 58 10.21 8.93 -27.13
CA ARG A 58 9.82 7.70 -27.82
C ARG A 58 10.99 7.00 -28.54
N GLN A 59 11.90 7.76 -29.16
CA GLN A 59 13.11 7.19 -29.77
C GLN A 59 14.11 6.65 -28.75
N GLN A 60 14.19 7.24 -27.54
CA GLN A 60 14.97 6.68 -26.44
C GLN A 60 14.33 5.39 -25.88
N GLN A 61 13.01 5.25 -25.98
CA GLN A 61 12.28 4.01 -25.65
C GLN A 61 12.49 2.90 -26.71
N GLU A 62 12.62 3.25 -27.99
CA GLU A 62 12.84 2.27 -29.07
C GLU A 62 14.32 1.88 -29.29
N GLN A 63 15.28 2.66 -28.78
CA GLN A 63 16.72 2.30 -28.77
C GLN A 63 17.19 1.68 -27.45
N GLY A 64 16.29 1.52 -26.47
CA GLY A 64 16.55 0.73 -25.27
C GLY A 64 16.60 -0.75 -25.63
N ASP A 65 17.60 -1.44 -25.07
CA ASP A 65 17.76 -2.89 -25.10
C ASP A 65 16.39 -3.61 -24.99
N PRO A 66 16.02 -4.49 -25.95
CA PRO A 66 14.76 -5.24 -25.88
C PRO A 66 14.66 -6.19 -24.67
N GLU A 67 15.75 -6.33 -23.90
CA GLU A 67 15.82 -7.07 -22.63
C GLU A 67 15.71 -6.16 -21.39
N ALA A 68 15.73 -4.83 -21.54
CA ALA A 68 15.47 -3.93 -20.43
C ALA A 68 14.00 -4.07 -19.99
N PRO A 69 13.72 -4.40 -18.72
CA PRO A 69 12.36 -4.49 -18.22
C PRO A 69 11.64 -3.19 -18.55
N GLN A 70 10.54 -3.30 -19.29
CA GLN A 70 9.63 -2.20 -19.50
C GLN A 70 9.23 -1.71 -18.10
N LEU A 71 9.77 -0.56 -17.68
CA LEU A 71 9.38 0.08 -16.44
C LEU A 71 7.93 0.49 -16.64
N ASP A 72 7.02 -0.41 -16.29
CA ASP A 72 5.63 -0.07 -16.05
C ASP A 72 5.66 1.12 -15.10
N GLU A 73 5.15 2.25 -15.57
CA GLU A 73 5.12 3.47 -14.78
C GLU A 73 4.49 3.14 -13.42
N LEU A 74 5.25 3.34 -12.34
CA LEU A 74 4.85 3.05 -10.96
C LEU A 74 3.78 4.06 -10.50
N ILE A 75 2.60 3.95 -11.10
CA ILE A 75 1.46 4.81 -10.83
C ILE A 75 0.75 4.26 -9.59
N PRO A 76 0.71 5.00 -8.47
CA PRO A 76 0.14 4.51 -7.21
C PRO A 76 -1.29 3.99 -7.36
N ASP A 77 -2.13 4.69 -8.13
CA ASP A 77 -3.53 4.30 -8.36
C ASP A 77 -3.67 2.96 -9.11
N LYS A 78 -2.76 2.68 -10.05
CA LYS A 78 -2.76 1.41 -10.78
C LYS A 78 -2.29 0.26 -9.89
N LEU A 79 -1.26 0.50 -9.06
CA LEU A 79 -0.74 -0.50 -8.13
C LEU A 79 -1.76 -0.83 -7.03
N ALA A 80 -2.47 0.17 -6.51
CA ALA A 80 -3.49 -0.02 -5.49
C ALA A 80 -4.75 -0.73 -6.02
N ARG A 81 -5.00 -0.70 -7.35
CA ARG A 81 -6.17 -1.30 -8.01
C ARG A 81 -5.78 -2.38 -9.02
N ALA A 82 -4.82 -3.23 -8.65
CA ALA A 82 -4.44 -4.37 -9.46
C ALA A 82 -5.64 -5.31 -9.71
N GLU A 83 -5.78 -5.82 -10.93
CA GLU A 83 -6.90 -6.69 -11.32
C GLU A 83 -6.93 -8.02 -10.54
N ASP A 84 -5.77 -8.66 -10.36
CA ASP A 84 -5.60 -9.83 -9.50
C ASP A 84 -4.53 -9.55 -8.41
N PRO A 85 -4.96 -9.02 -7.24
CA PRO A 85 -4.05 -8.72 -6.14
C PRO A 85 -3.34 -9.96 -5.58
N LEU A 86 -3.99 -11.12 -5.60
CA LEU A 86 -3.40 -12.37 -5.08
C LEU A 86 -2.31 -12.89 -6.01
N GLU A 87 -2.47 -12.74 -7.32
CA GLU A 87 -1.41 -13.07 -8.28
C GLU A 87 -0.21 -12.12 -8.14
N GLN A 88 -0.44 -10.82 -7.92
CA GLN A 88 0.66 -9.91 -7.61
C GLN A 88 1.37 -10.32 -6.30
N ALA A 89 0.62 -10.69 -5.25
CA ALA A 89 1.21 -11.15 -3.99
C ALA A 89 2.08 -12.41 -4.17
N ILE A 90 1.70 -13.34 -5.06
CA ILE A 90 2.50 -14.52 -5.39
C ILE A 90 3.86 -14.13 -5.99
N LYS A 91 3.92 -13.10 -6.84
CA LYS A 91 5.20 -12.62 -7.40
C LYS A 91 6.19 -12.18 -6.33
N PHE A 92 5.71 -11.56 -5.24
CA PHE A 92 6.55 -11.22 -4.07
C PHE A 92 6.85 -12.43 -3.18
N LEU A 93 5.93 -13.38 -3.09
CA LEU A 93 6.11 -14.60 -2.30
C LEU A 93 7.19 -15.52 -2.89
N LEU A 94 7.31 -15.61 -4.22
CA LEU A 94 8.21 -16.56 -4.89
C LEU A 94 9.71 -16.34 -4.52
N PRO A 95 10.25 -15.10 -4.54
CA PRO A 95 11.59 -14.83 -4.02
C PRO A 95 11.74 -15.22 -2.56
N LEU A 96 10.77 -14.89 -1.69
CA LEU A 96 10.82 -15.22 -0.26
C LEU A 96 10.86 -16.73 -0.03
N ARG A 97 10.09 -17.51 -0.79
CA ARG A 97 10.10 -18.98 -0.72
C ARG A 97 11.45 -19.60 -1.09
N THR A 98 12.26 -18.88 -1.87
CA THR A 98 13.57 -19.36 -2.35
C THR A 98 14.70 -18.88 -1.44
N LEU A 99 14.64 -17.61 -1.02
CA LEU A 99 15.74 -16.92 -0.33
C LEU A 99 15.53 -16.80 1.18
N ALA A 100 14.28 -16.88 1.66
CA ALA A 100 13.89 -16.76 3.07
C ALA A 100 13.00 -17.93 3.50
N ALA A 101 13.35 -19.14 3.05
CA ALA A 101 12.60 -20.36 3.33
C ALA A 101 12.72 -20.85 4.78
N ASP A 102 13.68 -20.32 5.53
CA ASP A 102 13.95 -20.55 6.94
C ASP A 102 13.11 -19.65 7.87
N ARG A 103 12.43 -18.64 7.32
CA ARG A 103 11.50 -17.77 8.06
C ARG A 103 10.09 -18.35 8.07
N ILE A 104 9.47 -18.44 9.25
CA ILE A 104 8.13 -19.01 9.37
C ILE A 104 7.09 -18.12 8.71
N GLU A 105 7.27 -16.80 8.77
CA GLU A 105 6.41 -15.77 8.20
C GLU A 105 6.24 -15.96 6.69
N THR A 106 7.30 -16.36 5.98
CA THR A 106 7.24 -16.71 4.55
C THR A 106 6.15 -17.76 4.27
N HIS A 107 6.09 -18.81 5.09
CA HIS A 107 5.13 -19.90 4.89
C HIS A 107 3.75 -19.56 5.44
N LEU A 108 3.65 -18.74 6.48
CA LEU A 108 2.37 -18.24 6.98
C LEU A 108 1.70 -17.31 5.95
N MET A 109 2.45 -16.39 5.34
CA MET A 109 1.98 -15.57 4.23
C MET A 109 1.58 -16.41 3.01
N ALA A 110 2.38 -17.44 2.68
CA ALA A 110 2.04 -18.39 1.62
C ALA A 110 0.68 -19.06 1.89
N PHE A 111 0.46 -19.52 3.12
CA PHE A 111 -0.82 -20.09 3.52
C PHE A 111 -1.96 -19.08 3.34
N GLU A 112 -1.83 -17.83 3.79
CA GLU A 112 -2.89 -16.82 3.65
C GLU A 112 -3.29 -16.56 2.19
N ILE A 113 -2.31 -16.53 1.29
CA ILE A 113 -2.54 -16.34 -0.15
C ILE A 113 -3.22 -17.58 -0.74
N TYR A 114 -2.70 -18.77 -0.48
CA TYR A 114 -3.24 -20.02 -1.04
C TYR A 114 -4.58 -20.42 -0.42
N PHE A 115 -4.86 -19.98 0.80
CA PHE A 115 -6.17 -20.11 1.43
C PHE A 115 -7.22 -19.28 0.67
N ARG A 116 -6.91 -18.02 0.35
CA ARG A 116 -7.80 -17.15 -0.44
C ARG A 116 -7.93 -17.59 -1.91
N LYS A 117 -6.91 -18.21 -2.50
CA LYS A 117 -6.97 -18.81 -3.86
C LYS A 117 -7.52 -20.24 -3.89
N GLU A 118 -7.93 -20.80 -2.75
CA GLU A 118 -8.43 -22.17 -2.60
C GLU A 118 -7.53 -23.25 -3.24
N LYS A 119 -6.22 -23.21 -2.94
CA LYS A 119 -5.23 -24.18 -3.45
C LYS A 119 -4.80 -25.19 -2.36
N PRO A 120 -5.53 -26.29 -2.13
CA PRO A 120 -5.35 -27.16 -0.95
C PRO A 120 -3.96 -27.75 -0.75
N LEU A 121 -3.35 -28.26 -1.82
CA LEU A 121 -2.02 -28.86 -1.72
C LEU A 121 -0.94 -27.81 -1.42
N LEU A 122 -1.14 -26.56 -1.86
CA LEU A 122 -0.25 -25.45 -1.54
C LEU A 122 -0.48 -24.90 -0.13
N MET A 123 -1.74 -24.91 0.35
CA MET A 123 -2.07 -24.67 1.76
C MET A 123 -1.34 -25.69 2.65
N LEU A 124 -1.52 -26.99 2.38
CA LEU A 124 -0.86 -28.08 3.12
C LEU A 124 0.67 -27.96 3.06
N GLN A 125 1.23 -27.69 1.89
CA GLN A 125 2.69 -27.51 1.76
C GLN A 125 3.21 -26.37 2.64
N SER A 126 2.49 -25.25 2.68
CA SER A 126 2.85 -24.08 3.49
C SER A 126 2.80 -24.42 4.98
N LEU A 127 1.74 -25.09 5.42
CA LEU A 127 1.58 -25.56 6.81
C LEU A 127 2.69 -26.53 7.21
N LYS A 128 3.00 -27.53 6.37
CA LYS A 128 4.08 -28.49 6.66
C LYS A 128 5.45 -27.81 6.78
N ARG A 129 5.71 -26.76 6.00
CA ARG A 129 6.97 -26.02 6.07
C ARG A 129 7.04 -25.18 7.34
N ALA A 130 5.99 -24.43 7.66
CA ALA A 130 5.89 -23.68 8.91
C ALA A 130 6.02 -24.60 10.13
N TRP A 131 5.33 -25.74 10.13
CA TRP A 131 5.38 -26.75 11.21
C TRP A 131 6.77 -27.31 11.47
N ARG A 132 7.59 -27.49 10.41
CA ARG A 132 8.97 -27.95 10.57
C ARG A 132 9.89 -26.89 11.16
N LEU A 133 9.55 -25.60 11.04
CA LEU A 133 10.33 -24.51 11.60
C LEU A 133 9.97 -24.26 13.06
N ASP A 134 8.67 -24.08 13.33
CA ASP A 134 8.15 -23.89 14.67
C ASP A 134 6.70 -24.40 14.76
N SER A 135 6.53 -25.60 15.34
CA SER A 135 5.21 -26.19 15.56
C SER A 135 4.42 -25.53 16.70
N GLY A 136 5.08 -24.74 17.56
CA GLY A 136 4.46 -24.03 18.68
C GLY A 136 3.98 -22.63 18.33
N HIS A 137 4.22 -22.16 17.10
CA HIS A 137 3.91 -20.80 16.68
C HIS A 137 2.41 -20.49 16.72
N HIS A 138 2.03 -19.40 17.39
CA HIS A 138 0.62 -19.02 17.62
C HIS A 138 -0.16 -18.76 16.31
N HIS A 139 0.45 -18.09 15.33
CA HIS A 139 -0.20 -17.87 14.03
C HIS A 139 -0.32 -19.17 13.23
N LEU A 140 0.65 -20.10 13.36
CA LEU A 140 0.53 -21.40 12.72
C LEU A 140 -0.67 -22.17 13.28
N HIS A 141 -0.87 -22.11 14.59
CA HIS A 141 -2.02 -22.74 15.23
C HIS A 141 -3.35 -22.23 14.65
N ASP A 142 -3.52 -20.91 14.49
CA ASP A 142 -4.72 -20.35 13.83
C ASP A 142 -4.87 -20.83 12.37
N CYS A 143 -3.78 -20.88 11.60
CA CYS A 143 -3.78 -21.42 10.24
C CYS A 143 -4.23 -22.89 10.19
N LEU A 144 -3.75 -23.71 11.13
CA LEU A 144 -4.13 -25.12 11.25
C LEU A 144 -5.61 -25.28 11.59
N VAL A 145 -6.12 -24.49 12.54
CA VAL A 145 -7.55 -24.47 12.90
C VAL A 145 -8.43 -24.09 11.70
N ARG A 146 -8.03 -23.03 10.96
CA ARG A 146 -8.75 -22.63 9.74
C ARG A 146 -8.69 -23.69 8.66
N PHE A 147 -7.55 -24.34 8.47
CA PHE A 147 -7.39 -25.40 7.48
C PHE A 147 -8.23 -26.63 7.83
N GLN A 148 -8.28 -27.04 9.10
CA GLN A 148 -9.14 -28.14 9.54
C GLN A 148 -10.61 -27.84 9.29
N ARG A 149 -11.08 -26.63 9.66
CA ARG A 149 -12.46 -26.22 9.38
C ARG A 149 -12.78 -26.19 7.88
N TRP A 150 -11.82 -25.73 7.07
CA TRP A 150 -11.96 -25.76 5.61
C TRP A 150 -12.05 -27.20 5.08
N MET A 151 -11.21 -28.11 5.59
CA MET A 151 -11.26 -29.53 5.23
C MET A 151 -12.61 -30.16 5.57
N ASP A 152 -13.16 -29.88 6.76
CA ASP A 152 -14.47 -30.42 7.17
C ASP A 152 -15.59 -30.06 6.17
N ALA A 153 -15.50 -28.89 5.54
CA ALA A 153 -16.44 -28.44 4.52
C ALA A 153 -16.12 -28.98 3.11
N ALA A 154 -14.85 -28.96 2.70
CA ALA A 154 -14.46 -29.17 1.31
C ALA A 154 -14.12 -30.62 0.94
N LEU A 155 -13.73 -31.47 1.91
CA LEU A 155 -13.10 -32.76 1.62
C LEU A 155 -13.98 -33.69 0.76
N LYS A 156 -15.31 -33.62 0.92
CA LYS A 156 -16.28 -34.46 0.21
C LYS A 156 -16.37 -34.13 -1.29
N ASP A 157 -16.04 -32.90 -1.66
CA ASP A 157 -16.20 -32.39 -3.02
C ASP A 157 -14.87 -32.43 -3.81
N LEU A 158 -13.76 -32.77 -3.15
CA LEU A 158 -12.44 -32.86 -3.77
C LEU A 158 -12.25 -34.17 -4.51
N ASN A 159 -11.29 -34.18 -5.44
CA ASN A 159 -10.79 -35.41 -6.04
C ASN A 159 -10.34 -36.39 -4.94
N PRO A 160 -10.75 -37.68 -4.99
CA PRO A 160 -10.42 -38.66 -3.95
C PRO A 160 -8.93 -38.79 -3.64
N ASN A 161 -8.07 -38.65 -4.65
CA ASN A 161 -6.62 -38.70 -4.46
C ASN A 161 -6.10 -37.49 -3.67
N VAL A 162 -6.65 -36.30 -3.94
CA VAL A 162 -6.30 -35.09 -3.19
C VAL A 162 -6.80 -35.21 -1.76
N ALA A 163 -8.05 -35.64 -1.56
CA ALA A 163 -8.62 -35.87 -0.24
C ALA A 163 -7.77 -36.86 0.58
N ALA A 164 -7.38 -37.99 -0.01
CA ALA A 164 -6.53 -38.98 0.64
C ALA A 164 -5.18 -38.40 1.09
N VAL A 165 -4.52 -37.62 0.22
CA VAL A 165 -3.25 -36.95 0.56
C VAL A 165 -3.44 -35.95 1.70
N LEU A 166 -4.48 -35.11 1.63
CA LEU A 166 -4.76 -34.14 2.70
C LEU A 166 -4.99 -34.84 4.04
N THR A 167 -5.85 -35.86 4.06
CA THR A 167 -6.17 -36.61 5.29
C THR A 167 -4.95 -37.29 5.88
N ALA A 168 -4.09 -37.90 5.06
CA ALA A 168 -2.89 -38.60 5.54
C ALA A 168 -1.83 -37.63 6.08
N GLU A 169 -1.55 -36.55 5.33
CA GLU A 169 -0.45 -35.64 5.62
C GLU A 169 -0.76 -34.65 6.75
N THR A 170 -2.04 -34.45 7.11
CA THR A 170 -2.42 -33.62 8.26
C THR A 170 -2.49 -34.38 9.58
N GLN A 171 -2.48 -35.72 9.57
CA GLN A 171 -2.54 -36.52 10.81
C GLN A 171 -1.50 -36.12 11.88
N PRO A 172 -0.22 -35.86 11.54
CA PRO A 172 0.77 -35.50 12.57
C PRO A 172 0.45 -34.19 13.30
N MET A 173 -0.20 -33.25 12.61
CA MET A 173 -0.55 -31.93 13.12
C MET A 173 -1.89 -31.96 13.87
N PHE A 174 -2.89 -32.68 13.33
CA PHE A 174 -4.26 -32.63 13.82
C PHE A 174 -4.57 -33.73 14.85
N ARG A 175 -3.98 -34.93 14.69
CA ARG A 175 -4.17 -36.08 15.60
C ARG A 175 -5.66 -36.43 15.80
N GLY A 176 -6.45 -36.31 14.75
CA GLY A 176 -7.90 -36.56 14.78
C GLY A 176 -8.74 -35.52 15.54
N ARG A 177 -8.15 -34.42 16.01
CA ARG A 177 -8.87 -33.34 16.68
C ARG A 177 -9.68 -32.51 15.68
N SER A 178 -10.87 -32.10 16.11
CA SER A 178 -11.65 -31.10 15.38
C SER A 178 -11.02 -29.71 15.47
N ALA A 179 -11.40 -28.80 14.58
CA ALA A 179 -10.98 -27.40 14.65
C ALA A 179 -11.32 -26.77 16.01
N LEU A 180 -12.45 -27.16 16.61
CA LEU A 180 -12.88 -26.68 17.92
C LEU A 180 -11.98 -27.21 19.04
N GLN A 181 -11.71 -28.51 19.06
CA GLN A 181 -10.82 -29.12 20.06
C GLN A 181 -9.43 -28.49 20.02
N MET A 182 -8.88 -28.26 18.82
CA MET A 182 -7.60 -27.57 18.66
C MET A 182 -7.63 -26.15 19.24
N ALA A 183 -8.68 -25.38 18.95
CA ALA A 183 -8.83 -24.02 19.49
C ALA A 183 -8.96 -24.01 21.02
N GLU A 184 -9.75 -24.91 21.61
CA GLU A 184 -9.93 -25.00 23.07
C GLU A 184 -8.64 -25.44 23.78
N GLU A 185 -7.96 -26.47 23.28
CA GLU A 185 -6.67 -26.92 23.83
C GLU A 185 -5.62 -25.80 23.79
N PHE A 186 -5.58 -25.01 22.72
CA PHE A 186 -4.66 -23.87 22.63
C PHE A 186 -5.03 -22.74 23.59
N MET A 187 -6.31 -22.51 23.84
CA MET A 187 -6.76 -21.55 24.86
C MET A 187 -6.34 -21.97 26.27
N GLU A 188 -6.35 -23.27 26.57
CA GLU A 188 -5.97 -23.80 27.88
C GLU A 188 -4.45 -23.81 28.10
N THR A 189 -3.67 -24.16 27.06
CA THR A 189 -2.24 -24.47 27.20
C THR A 189 -1.31 -23.43 26.58
N GLY A 190 -1.73 -22.74 25.52
CA GLY A 190 -0.89 -21.83 24.74
C GLY A 190 -1.19 -20.35 24.96
N ALA A 191 -2.47 -19.99 25.09
CA ALA A 191 -2.92 -18.60 25.12
C ALA A 191 -2.43 -17.80 26.35
N GLY A 192 -2.13 -18.47 27.47
CA GLY A 192 -1.62 -17.81 28.68
C GLY A 192 -0.14 -17.39 28.62
N GLY A 193 0.63 -17.91 27.65
CA GLY A 193 2.09 -17.76 27.64
C GLY A 193 2.64 -16.47 27.03
N SER A 194 1.86 -15.80 26.17
CA SER A 194 2.28 -14.58 25.46
C SER A 194 1.08 -13.75 25.02
N GLN A 195 1.29 -12.44 24.86
CA GLN A 195 0.27 -11.54 24.33
C GLN A 195 -0.19 -11.97 22.93
N ALA A 196 0.75 -12.36 22.07
CA ALA A 196 0.42 -12.80 20.72
C ALA A 196 -0.39 -14.10 20.73
N ALA A 197 -0.01 -15.10 21.54
CA ALA A 197 -0.79 -16.34 21.67
C ALA A 197 -2.20 -16.07 22.20
N ALA A 198 -2.35 -15.18 23.19
CA ALA A 198 -3.65 -14.78 23.70
C ALA A 198 -4.55 -14.21 22.60
N LEU A 199 -4.03 -13.30 21.78
CA LEU A 199 -4.77 -12.69 20.68
C LEU A 199 -5.18 -13.73 19.62
N TRP A 200 -4.23 -14.53 19.13
CA TRP A 200 -4.50 -15.55 18.10
C TRP A 200 -5.47 -16.63 18.59
N GLY A 201 -5.33 -17.07 19.85
CA GLY A 201 -6.24 -18.03 20.47
C GLY A 201 -7.64 -17.46 20.61
N ALA A 202 -7.76 -16.23 21.10
CA ALA A 202 -9.04 -15.56 21.26
C ALA A 202 -9.78 -15.36 19.93
N ARG A 203 -9.07 -14.97 18.86
CA ARG A 203 -9.61 -14.88 17.48
C ARG A 203 -10.15 -16.23 17.01
N ALA A 204 -9.37 -17.30 17.18
CA ALA A 204 -9.78 -18.65 16.80
C ALA A 204 -11.01 -19.12 17.58
N LEU A 205 -11.02 -18.91 18.90
CA LEU A 205 -12.15 -19.26 19.76
C LEU A 205 -13.41 -18.51 19.35
N ARG A 206 -13.33 -17.19 19.17
CA ARG A 206 -14.46 -16.36 18.75
C ARG A 206 -15.05 -16.78 17.40
N ARG A 207 -14.18 -17.17 16.46
CA ARG A 207 -14.57 -17.61 15.11
C ARG A 207 -15.34 -18.93 15.12
N LEU A 208 -15.09 -19.79 16.11
CA LEU A 208 -15.72 -21.11 16.23
C LEU A 208 -16.86 -21.15 17.24
N LEU A 209 -16.78 -20.36 18.32
CA LEU A 209 -17.76 -20.27 19.40
C LEU A 209 -18.15 -18.81 19.69
N PRO A 210 -19.09 -18.24 18.91
CA PRO A 210 -19.61 -16.90 19.15
C PRO A 210 -20.16 -16.67 20.56
N GLU A 211 -20.73 -17.70 21.20
CA GLU A 211 -21.26 -17.61 22.57
C GLU A 211 -20.16 -17.31 23.62
N ARG A 212 -18.89 -17.60 23.31
CA ARG A 212 -17.74 -17.35 24.22
C ARG A 212 -17.02 -16.04 23.94
N THR A 213 -17.66 -15.09 23.22
CA THR A 213 -17.04 -13.80 22.85
C THR A 213 -16.48 -13.04 24.05
N GLN A 214 -17.21 -12.97 25.17
CA GLN A 214 -16.74 -12.26 26.36
C GLN A 214 -15.44 -12.85 26.93
N HIS A 215 -15.33 -14.18 26.94
CA HIS A 215 -14.12 -14.87 27.38
C HIS A 215 -12.94 -14.64 26.42
N ALA A 216 -13.20 -14.67 25.10
CA ALA A 216 -12.20 -14.35 24.10
C ALA A 216 -11.69 -12.91 24.24
N LEU A 217 -12.59 -11.94 24.42
CA LEU A 217 -12.26 -10.53 24.66
C LEU A 217 -11.42 -10.34 25.92
N ALA A 218 -11.83 -10.95 27.04
CA ALA A 218 -11.07 -10.88 28.30
C ALA A 218 -9.64 -11.43 28.14
N THR A 219 -9.47 -12.49 27.33
CA THR A 219 -8.17 -13.08 27.06
C THR A 219 -7.31 -12.18 26.17
N ALA A 220 -7.86 -11.69 25.06
CA ALA A 220 -7.15 -10.84 24.10
C ALA A 220 -6.73 -9.49 24.70
N THR A 221 -7.57 -8.92 25.56
CA THR A 221 -7.36 -7.59 26.16
C THR A 221 -6.56 -7.62 27.47
N ALA A 222 -6.09 -8.79 27.91
CA ALA A 222 -5.29 -8.89 29.12
C ALA A 222 -3.91 -8.20 28.95
N LEU A 223 -3.49 -7.45 29.96
CA LEU A 223 -2.24 -6.66 29.95
C LEU A 223 -1.18 -7.18 30.93
N HIS A 224 -1.31 -8.43 31.37
CA HIS A 224 -0.43 -9.06 32.35
C HIS A 224 0.72 -9.89 31.74
N PHE A 225 0.80 -9.97 30.41
CA PHE A 225 1.76 -10.84 29.74
C PHE A 225 3.21 -10.36 29.92
N PRO A 226 4.18 -11.29 30.05
CA PRO A 226 5.58 -10.92 30.24
C PRO A 226 6.19 -10.24 29.00
N ASP A 227 5.69 -10.55 27.81
CA ASP A 227 6.10 -10.01 26.51
C ASP A 227 5.25 -8.82 26.05
N LEU A 228 4.49 -8.20 26.95
CA LEU A 228 3.62 -7.07 26.63
C LEU A 228 4.41 -5.94 25.95
N SER A 229 3.96 -5.54 24.76
CA SER A 229 4.61 -4.49 23.98
C SER A 229 3.59 -3.50 23.41
N ILE A 230 4.06 -2.30 23.05
CA ILE A 230 3.23 -1.30 22.38
C ILE A 230 2.67 -1.88 21.08
N GLN A 231 3.53 -2.55 20.28
CA GLN A 231 3.15 -3.17 19.02
C GLN A 231 2.06 -4.25 19.23
N GLY A 232 2.24 -5.14 20.20
CA GLY A 232 1.24 -6.16 20.51
C GLY A 232 -0.09 -5.57 20.99
N CYS A 233 -0.07 -4.48 21.78
CA CYS A 233 -1.29 -3.76 22.15
C CYS A 233 -1.97 -3.08 20.95
N VAL A 234 -1.19 -2.56 20.00
CA VAL A 234 -1.74 -2.02 18.74
C VAL A 234 -2.40 -3.13 17.92
N GLU A 235 -1.77 -4.30 17.81
CA GLU A 235 -2.36 -5.45 17.10
C GLU A 235 -3.68 -5.91 17.73
N VAL A 236 -3.78 -5.95 19.07
CA VAL A 236 -5.04 -6.22 19.76
C VAL A 236 -6.08 -5.13 19.44
N LEU A 237 -5.70 -3.86 19.49
CA LEU A 237 -6.58 -2.74 19.18
C LEU A 237 -7.10 -2.77 17.74
N ASP A 238 -6.23 -3.08 16.78
CA ASP A 238 -6.60 -3.22 15.38
C ASP A 238 -7.55 -4.40 15.19
N SER A 239 -7.32 -5.53 15.87
CA SER A 239 -8.25 -6.68 15.87
C SER A 239 -9.65 -6.31 16.36
N LEU A 240 -9.74 -5.52 17.44
CA LEU A 240 -11.02 -5.03 17.97
C LEU A 240 -11.74 -4.13 16.96
N ARG A 241 -10.99 -3.25 16.28
CA ARG A 241 -11.52 -2.31 15.27
C ARG A 241 -11.93 -2.97 13.96
N GLU A 242 -11.20 -4.00 13.53
CA GLU A 242 -11.49 -4.81 12.34
C GLU A 242 -12.73 -5.70 12.53
N GLY A 243 -13.23 -5.82 13.77
CA GLY A 243 -14.43 -6.58 14.08
C GLY A 243 -14.20 -8.06 14.27
N ASP A 244 -12.95 -8.50 14.52
CA ASP A 244 -12.62 -9.91 14.81
C ASP A 244 -13.43 -10.47 15.98
N PHE A 245 -13.85 -9.60 16.90
CA PHE A 245 -14.65 -9.93 18.09
C PHE A 245 -16.12 -9.54 17.98
N GLY A 246 -16.54 -8.89 16.88
CA GLY A 246 -17.87 -8.29 16.72
C GLY A 246 -17.88 -6.81 17.15
N PRO A 247 -19.05 -6.22 17.43
CA PRO A 247 -19.14 -4.85 17.94
C PRO A 247 -18.50 -4.78 19.34
N CYS A 248 -17.51 -3.90 19.48
CA CYS A 248 -16.63 -3.82 20.66
C CYS A 248 -16.34 -2.36 21.03
N GLU A 249 -17.26 -1.43 20.77
CA GLU A 249 -17.02 0.02 20.95
C GLU A 249 -16.64 0.35 22.39
N ASN A 250 -17.33 -0.24 23.36
CA ASN A 250 -17.05 -0.06 24.78
C ASN A 250 -15.71 -0.67 25.19
N GLU A 251 -15.42 -1.88 24.71
CA GLU A 251 -14.19 -2.61 24.97
C GLU A 251 -12.98 -1.89 24.37
N ILE A 252 -13.12 -1.29 23.18
CA ILE A 252 -12.09 -0.46 22.54
C ILE A 252 -11.76 0.73 23.43
N GLU A 253 -12.75 1.47 23.91
CA GLU A 253 -12.51 2.62 24.80
C GLU A 253 -11.83 2.21 26.11
N GLN A 254 -12.27 1.11 26.72
CA GLN A 254 -11.68 0.59 27.95
C GLN A 254 -10.25 0.13 27.73
N TYR A 255 -10.00 -0.58 26.62
CA TYR A 255 -8.68 -1.08 26.27
C TYR A 255 -7.70 0.05 25.96
N ILE A 256 -8.13 1.10 25.25
CA ILE A 256 -7.33 2.31 25.02
C ILE A 256 -6.93 2.96 26.35
N LYS A 257 -7.89 3.15 27.27
CA LYS A 257 -7.61 3.72 28.61
C LYS A 257 -6.62 2.86 29.40
N ALA A 258 -6.77 1.54 29.37
CA ALA A 258 -5.88 0.61 30.04
C ALA A 258 -4.46 0.64 29.43
N CYS A 259 -4.36 0.65 28.09
CA CYS A 259 -3.08 0.74 27.38
C CYS A 259 -2.40 2.09 27.59
N HIS A 260 -3.14 3.21 27.62
CA HIS A 260 -2.61 4.54 27.92
C HIS A 260 -1.97 4.60 29.32
N THR A 261 -2.58 3.92 30.30
CA THR A 261 -2.03 3.83 31.66
C THR A 261 -0.67 3.12 31.68
N LYS A 262 -0.47 2.11 30.83
CA LYS A 262 0.79 1.39 30.68
C LYS A 262 1.81 2.12 29.79
N PHE A 263 1.32 2.80 28.75
CA PHE A 263 2.13 3.45 27.72
C PHE A 263 1.66 4.90 27.48
N PRO A 264 1.92 5.84 28.41
CA PRO A 264 1.37 7.20 28.35
C PRO A 264 1.83 8.02 27.14
N TYR A 265 2.98 7.67 26.56
CA TYR A 265 3.56 8.38 25.41
C TYR A 265 3.15 7.79 24.06
N ALA A 266 2.51 6.61 24.03
CA ALA A 266 2.13 5.97 22.79
C ALA A 266 0.92 6.70 22.15
N ILE A 267 1.14 7.25 20.96
CA ILE A 267 0.13 8.02 20.22
C ILE A 267 -1.14 7.18 19.97
N ALA A 268 -0.97 5.88 19.71
CA ALA A 268 -2.06 4.94 19.47
C ALA A 268 -3.10 4.85 20.61
N PHE A 269 -2.71 5.20 21.85
CA PHE A 269 -3.56 5.13 23.02
C PHE A 269 -3.88 6.50 23.63
N LYS A 270 -3.49 7.60 22.97
CA LYS A 270 -3.80 8.94 23.49
C LYS A 270 -5.30 9.23 23.43
N PRO A 271 -5.84 9.95 24.43
CA PRO A 271 -7.18 10.50 24.34
C PRO A 271 -7.31 11.42 23.11
N PRO A 272 -8.48 11.49 22.46
CA PRO A 272 -8.67 12.24 21.22
C PRO A 272 -8.27 13.73 21.31
N GLY A 273 -8.30 14.34 22.50
CA GLY A 273 -7.86 15.74 22.69
C GLY A 273 -6.35 15.99 22.71
N GLN A 274 -5.51 14.97 22.92
CA GLN A 274 -4.04 15.12 23.04
C GLN A 274 -3.27 14.76 21.76
N VAL A 275 -3.97 14.24 20.75
CA VAL A 275 -3.37 13.89 19.45
C VAL A 275 -3.06 15.16 18.64
N GLN A 276 -3.89 16.21 18.80
CA GLN A 276 -3.75 17.50 18.11
C GLN A 276 -2.42 18.20 18.44
N GLU A 277 -2.02 18.24 19.72
CA GLU A 277 -0.77 18.90 20.18
C GLU A 277 0.51 18.21 19.65
N CYS A 278 0.43 16.92 19.30
CA CYS A 278 1.59 16.19 18.76
C CYS A 278 1.79 16.44 17.27
N ALA A 279 0.70 16.65 16.52
CA ALA A 279 0.75 16.93 15.09
C ALA A 279 1.31 18.32 14.79
N GLU A 280 1.10 19.29 15.68
CA GLU A 280 1.60 20.67 15.53
C GLU A 280 3.12 20.80 15.72
N ASN A 281 3.78 19.81 16.33
CA ASN A 281 5.23 19.83 16.56
C ASN A 281 6.05 19.21 15.41
N HIS A 282 5.43 18.85 14.28
CA HIS A 282 6.12 18.35 13.09
C HIS A 282 5.93 19.29 11.90
N VAL A 283 6.99 20.06 11.62
CA VAL A 283 7.29 20.84 10.41
C VAL A 283 6.60 22.22 10.31
N GLU A 284 7.20 23.23 10.93
CA GLU A 284 7.31 24.52 10.24
C GLU A 284 8.44 24.39 9.19
N ASP A 285 8.08 24.52 7.91
CA ASP A 285 9.03 24.64 6.80
C ASP A 285 9.97 25.83 7.06
N ILE A 286 11.17 25.56 7.56
CA ILE A 286 12.23 26.58 7.61
C ILE A 286 12.79 26.70 6.20
N PRO A 287 12.62 27.83 5.49
CA PRO A 287 13.21 27.98 4.17
C PRO A 287 14.73 28.02 4.31
N LEU A 288 15.41 27.05 3.71
CA LEU A 288 16.86 27.00 3.59
C LEU A 288 17.36 28.27 2.89
N GLN A 289 17.89 29.22 3.65
CA GLN A 289 18.64 30.33 3.08
C GLN A 289 20.02 29.84 2.60
N PRO A 290 20.42 30.14 1.36
CA PRO A 290 21.75 29.78 0.87
C PRO A 290 22.81 30.61 1.59
N LYS A 291 23.72 29.94 2.31
CA LYS A 291 24.92 30.56 2.88
C LYS A 291 25.86 30.96 1.75
N GLU A 292 26.09 32.27 1.59
CA GLU A 292 27.18 32.78 0.76
C GLU A 292 28.53 32.37 1.35
N ILE A 293 29.32 31.64 0.56
CA ILE A 293 30.71 31.32 0.87
C ILE A 293 31.55 32.51 0.39
N THR A 294 32.01 33.33 1.33
CA THR A 294 33.02 34.35 1.07
C THR A 294 34.38 33.68 0.90
N VAL A 295 34.86 33.63 -0.34
CA VAL A 295 36.24 33.26 -0.66
C VAL A 295 37.09 34.53 -0.47
N ASN A 296 37.81 34.61 0.65
CA ASN A 296 38.83 35.64 0.83
C ASN A 296 40.08 35.26 0.05
N ASN A 297 40.55 36.19 -0.77
CA ASN A 297 41.86 36.20 -1.43
C ASN A 297 42.76 37.20 -0.70
#